data_AF-A0A0F9J210-F1
#
_entry.id   AF-A0A0F9J210-F1
#
_cell.length_a   1.000
_cell.length_b   1.000
_cell.length_c   1.000
_cell.angle_alpha   90.00
_cell.angle_beta   90.00
_cell.angle_gamma   90.00
#
_symmetry.space_group_name_H-M   'P 1'
#
loop_
_entity.id
_entity.type
_entity.pdbx_description
1 polymer ?
#
loop_
_entity_poly.entity_id
_entity_poly.type
_entity_poly.pdbx_seq_one_letter_code
_entity_poly.pdbx_strand_id
1 'polypeptide(L)' 'MEWINIEDAQPVDGDIVFTYFEITGVEIAKYRNLKGTKDEVFGWNCFSNKSGFLTDDITHWMSVQLPDPPLLLG' A
#
# COMPACT_ATOMS: atom_id res chain seq x y z
N MET A 1 13.82 -3.73 7.18
CA MET A 1 12.62 -3.72 6.34
C MET A 1 13.01 -4.37 5.03
N GLU A 2 12.20 -5.31 4.54
CA GLU A 2 12.45 -6.07 3.31
C GLU A 2 11.33 -5.80 2.31
N TRP A 3 11.66 -5.84 1.02
CA TRP A 3 10.66 -5.76 -0.05
C TRP A 3 9.94 -7.10 -0.17
N ILE A 4 8.61 -7.07 -0.18
CA ILE A 4 7.74 -8.23 -0.22
C ILE A 4 6.97 -8.21 -1.54
N ASN A 5 6.98 -9.31 -2.28
CA ASN A 5 6.16 -9.44 -3.49
C ASN A 5 4.67 -9.47 -3.09
N ILE A 6 3.84 -8.70 -3.79
CA ILE A 6 2.41 -8.60 -3.50
C ILE A 6 1.66 -9.94 -3.61
N GLU A 7 2.17 -10.86 -4.45
CA GLU A 7 1.61 -12.19 -4.63
C GLU A 7 1.94 -13.14 -3.46
N ASP A 8 3.07 -12.90 -2.76
CA ASP A 8 3.48 -13.70 -1.61
C ASP A 8 2.75 -13.27 -0.33
N ALA A 9 2.59 -11.96 -0.14
CA ALA A 9 1.84 -11.40 0.97
C ALA A 9 1.34 -9.99 0.68
N GLN A 10 0.16 -9.67 1.21
CA GLN A 10 -0.47 -8.35 1.10
C GLN A 10 -0.26 -7.53 2.38
N PRO A 11 -0.18 -6.18 2.29
CA PRO A 11 -0.24 -5.32 3.47
C PRO A 11 -1.56 -5.49 4.22
N VAL A 12 -1.63 -4.98 5.45
CA VAL A 12 -2.93 -4.91 6.15
C VAL A 12 -3.77 -3.79 5.54
N ASP A 13 -5.07 -4.03 5.44
CA ASP A 13 -6.02 -3.08 4.89
C ASP A 13 -5.96 -1.72 5.61
N GLY A 14 -5.59 -0.68 4.88
CA GLY A 14 -5.42 0.68 5.40
C GLY A 14 -3.99 1.05 5.79
N ASP A 15 -3.03 0.14 5.71
CA ASP A 15 -1.61 0.42 5.97
C ASP A 15 -1.05 1.45 4.99
N ILE A 16 -0.09 2.22 5.48
CA ILE A 16 0.77 3.08 4.67
C ILE A 16 2.05 2.31 4.41
N VAL A 17 2.38 2.10 3.14
CA VAL A 17 3.52 1.31 2.70
C VAL A 17 4.33 2.04 1.64
N PHE A 18 5.60 1.68 1.53
CA PHE A 18 6.36 1.96 0.33
C PHE A 18 5.94 0.96 -0.73
N THR A 19 5.77 1.43 -1.95
CA THR A 19 5.46 0.60 -3.10
C THR A 19 6.55 0.77 -4.14
N TYR A 20 6.80 -0.28 -4.93
CA TYR A 20 7.70 -0.21 -6.08
C TYR A 20 6.93 -0.49 -7.37
N PHE A 21 7.03 0.44 -8.30
CA PHE A 21 6.56 0.30 -9.67
C PHE A 21 7.72 0.55 -10.63
N GLU A 22 7.95 -0.34 -11.59
CA GLU A 22 9.14 -0.31 -12.46
C GLU A 22 9.29 1.03 -13.20
N ILE A 23 8.16 1.63 -13.61
CA ILE A 23 8.16 2.87 -14.40
C ILE A 23 8.41 4.11 -13.53
N THR A 24 7.80 4.20 -12.34
CA THR A 24 7.83 5.43 -11.51
C THR A 24 8.75 5.33 -10.29
N GLY A 25 9.29 4.14 -10.00
CA GLY A 25 10.16 3.88 -8.87
C GLY A 25 9.39 3.65 -7.57
N VAL A 26 9.82 4.29 -6.49
CA VAL A 26 9.29 4.07 -5.14
C VAL A 26 8.36 5.21 -4.73
N GLU A 27 7.15 4.86 -4.28
CA GLU A 27 6.17 5.81 -3.75
C GLU A 27 5.68 5.40 -2.36
N ILE A 28 5.11 6.35 -1.61
CA ILE A 28 4.33 6.04 -0.41
C ILE A 28 2.86 6.01 -0.81
N ALA A 29 2.16 4.92 -0.47
CA ALA A 29 0.76 4.75 -0.77
C ALA A 29 0.01 4.06 0.38
N LYS A 30 -1.30 4.30 0.43
CA LYS A 30 -2.21 3.59 1.32
C LYS A 30 -2.78 2.36 0.60
N TYR A 31 -2.69 1.21 1.24
CA TYR A 31 -3.22 -0.06 0.71
C TYR A 31 -4.70 -0.26 1.05
N ARG A 32 -5.44 -0.84 0.10
CA ARG A 32 -6.81 -1.35 0.26
C ARG A 32 -6.99 -2.59 -0.60
N ASN A 33 -7.53 -3.65 -0.03
CA ASN A 33 -8.08 -4.80 -0.74
C ASN A 33 -9.55 -4.53 -1.06
N LEU A 34 -9.81 -3.99 -2.25
CA LEU A 34 -11.17 -3.63 -2.67
C LEU A 34 -11.91 -4.89 -3.13
N LYS A 35 -12.87 -5.37 -2.34
CA LYS A 35 -13.81 -6.41 -2.76
C LYS A 35 -14.98 -5.75 -3.50
N GLY A 36 -15.20 -6.12 -4.75
CA GLY A 36 -16.26 -5.57 -5.61
C GLY A 36 -17.65 -6.00 -5.19
N THR A 37 -17.80 -7.24 -4.73
CA THR A 37 -19.07 -7.75 -4.18
C THR A 37 -18.86 -8.40 -2.81
N LYS A 38 -19.94 -8.54 -2.03
CA LYS A 38 -19.90 -9.23 -0.72
C LYS A 38 -19.43 -10.69 -0.82
N ASP A 39 -19.53 -11.29 -2.01
CA ASP A 39 -19.28 -12.70 -2.28
C ASP A 39 -17.90 -12.92 -2.95
N GLU A 40 -17.14 -11.85 -3.24
CA GLU A 40 -15.79 -11.97 -3.81
C GLU A 40 -14.78 -12.42 -2.75
N VAL A 41 -14.17 -13.56 -3.03
CA VAL A 41 -13.13 -14.18 -2.19
C VAL A 41 -11.80 -13.41 -2.33
N PHE A 42 -11.52 -12.89 -3.52
CA PHE A 42 -10.32 -12.12 -3.85
C PHE A 42 -10.72 -10.69 -4.21
N GLY A 43 -10.22 -9.70 -3.46
CA GLY A 43 -10.36 -8.29 -3.82
C GLY A 43 -9.17 -7.80 -4.66
N TRP A 44 -9.31 -6.61 -5.25
CA TRP A 44 -8.26 -5.94 -6.01
C TRP A 44 -7.29 -5.19 -5.10
N ASN A 45 -6.01 -5.33 -5.38
CA ASN A 45 -4.97 -4.60 -4.66
C ASN A 45 -4.95 -3.15 -5.13
N CYS A 46 -5.40 -2.23 -4.29
CA CYS A 46 -5.45 -0.81 -4.60
C CYS A 46 -4.48 -0.04 -3.71
N PHE A 47 -3.57 0.68 -4.35
CA PHE A 47 -2.60 1.56 -3.71
C PHE A 47 -2.91 3.00 -4.10
N SER A 48 -3.21 3.85 -3.13
CA SER A 48 -3.63 5.23 -3.39
C SER A 48 -2.74 6.26 -2.67
N ASN A 49 -2.46 7.35 -3.36
CA ASN A 49 -1.74 8.51 -2.82
C ASN A 49 -2.33 9.81 -3.38
N LYS A 50 -1.65 10.94 -3.15
CA LYS A 50 -2.12 12.26 -3.61
C LYS A 50 -2.19 12.40 -5.14
N SER A 51 -1.46 11.56 -5.88
CA SER A 51 -1.37 11.60 -7.33
C SER A 51 -2.43 10.73 -8.02
N GLY A 52 -3.10 9.84 -7.28
CA GLY A 52 -4.11 8.94 -7.81
C GLY A 52 -4.10 7.58 -7.13
N PHE A 53 -4.52 6.55 -7.87
CA PHE A 53 -4.48 5.16 -7.43
C PHE A 53 -3.88 4.27 -8.51
N LEU A 54 -3.23 3.20 -8.08
CA LEU A 54 -2.73 2.10 -8.89
C LEU A 54 -3.42 0.82 -8.43
N THR A 55 -3.85 0.02 -9.41
CA THR A 55 -4.47 -1.28 -9.19
C THR A 55 -3.66 -2.32 -9.95
N ASP A 56 -3.21 -3.37 -9.26
CA ASP A 56 -2.52 -4.54 -9.83
C ASP A 56 -1.17 -4.28 -10.55
N ASP A 57 -0.75 -3.02 -10.71
CA ASP A 57 0.55 -2.65 -11.31
C ASP A 57 1.74 -2.77 -10.36
N ILE A 58 1.48 -2.81 -9.05
CA ILE A 58 2.53 -2.80 -8.01
C ILE A 58 2.98 -4.22 -7.73
N THR A 59 4.28 -4.47 -7.89
CA THR A 59 4.86 -5.81 -7.71
C THR A 59 5.39 -6.03 -6.30
N HIS A 60 5.89 -4.97 -5.64
CA HIS A 60 6.51 -5.08 -4.31
C HIS A 60 6.06 -3.97 -3.38
N TRP A 61 5.99 -4.29 -2.10
CA TRP A 61 5.74 -3.33 -1.03
C TRP A 61 6.70 -3.54 0.15
N MET A 62 6.79 -2.52 1.00
CA MET A 62 7.55 -2.55 2.24
C MET A 62 6.82 -1.74 3.31
N SER A 63 6.75 -2.25 4.53
CA SER A 63 6.17 -1.54 5.67
C SER A 63 6.83 -0.17 5.86
N VAL A 64 6.05 0.90 6.01
CA VAL A 64 6.59 2.21 6.41
C VAL A 64 6.54 2.30 7.93
N GLN A 65 7.66 2.68 8.53
CA GLN A 65 7.65 3.17 9.90
C GLN A 65 7.61 4.70 9.85
N LEU A 66 6.42 5.27 10.10
CA LEU A 66 6.27 6.72 10.22
C LEU A 66 6.82 7.19 11.57
N PRO A 67 7.44 8.38 11.64
CA PRO A 67 7.79 8.97 12.92
C PRO A 67 6.52 9.23 13.73
N ASP A 68 6.66 9.19 15.06
CA ASP A 68 5.59 9.64 15.94
C ASP A 68 5.19 11.09 15.59
N PRO A 69 3.90 11.44 15.71
CA PRO A 69 3.47 12.82 15.56
C PRO A 69 4.27 13.74 16.49
N PRO A 70 4.60 14.98 16.07
CA PRO A 70 5.27 15.92 16.94
C PRO A 70 4.44 16.13 18.21
N LEU A 71 5.08 16.04 19.38
CA LEU A 71 4.46 16.41 20.64
C LEU A 71 4.18 17.91 20.60
N LEU A 72 2.90 18.29 20.68
CA LEU A 72 2.53 19.69 20.89
C LEU A 72 3.05 20.07 22.28
N LEU A 73 4.06 20.95 22.34
CA LEU A 73 4.44 21.62 23.58
C LEU A 73 3.30 22.58 23.92
N GLY A 74 2.44 22.16 24.85
CA GLY A 74 1.40 22.99 25.45
C GLY A 74 1.97 24.03 26.42
#